data_AF-A0A497DXC5-F1
#
_entry.id   AF-A0A497DXC5-F1
#
_cell.length_a   1.000
_cell.length_b   1.000
_cell.length_c   1.000
_cell.angle_alpha   90.00
_cell.angle_beta   90.00
_cell.angle_gamma   90.00
#
_symmetry.space_group_name_H-M   'P 1'
#
loop_
_entity.id
_entity.type
_entity.pdbx_description
1 polymer ?
#
loop_
_entity_poly.entity_id
_entity_poly.type
_entity_poly.pdbx_seq_one_letter_code
_entity_poly.pdbx_strand_id
1 'polypeptide(L)'
;MSTKIIIKGWVIFGAMILGISLNNCGTKRHIELDVESQEFYKYARLIMTKEEKAIFNHLPDKASRQEFIADFWAKRDPDPETEENEYKEEFFRRIEYANQRFNEGTPGWKTDRGRIYIYLGQPDKIDYTMLHGNPEIKGAIMWWIYYRYGVGILFVDKYGYGRFTFDPYSGVYGDLFNAIEMAKLGATFTGNKPEAKFVNFNLKYEESEEAFIISIDPKAITFRENEEGKLEADFDFTFFIYPEKNMVKETKQEQRKLILNEHELGQMKEIVFAFDFSLPPGKYYFDVIIRGQPEDWKTRKIFELNLK
;
A
#
# COMPACT_ATOMS: atom_id res chain seq x y z
N MET A 1 12.94 41.51 82.18
CA MET A 1 11.53 41.43 82.62
C MET A 1 10.72 40.93 81.44
N SER A 2 10.39 39.64 81.39
CA SER A 2 9.18 39.02 81.97
C SER A 2 7.89 39.63 81.46
N THR A 3 7.17 38.93 80.57
CA THR A 3 5.75 38.48 80.69
C THR A 3 5.33 37.88 79.32
N LYS A 4 4.91 36.60 79.22
CA LYS A 4 3.54 36.03 79.45
C LYS A 4 2.49 36.64 78.48
N ILE A 5 1.49 36.00 77.87
CA ILE A 5 0.87 34.65 77.90
C ILE A 5 -0.30 34.65 76.85
N ILE A 6 -0.50 33.58 76.07
CA ILE A 6 -1.76 32.82 75.78
C ILE A 6 -2.98 33.44 75.01
N ILE A 7 -3.24 32.84 73.82
CA ILE A 7 -4.48 32.28 73.19
C ILE A 7 -5.71 33.15 72.82
N LYS A 8 -6.19 33.00 71.56
CA LYS A 8 -7.55 32.58 71.07
C LYS A 8 -7.57 32.61 69.51
N GLY A 9 -7.77 31.49 68.79
CA GLY A 9 -9.04 31.05 68.14
C GLY A 9 -9.53 32.04 67.05
N TRP A 10 -9.96 31.72 65.83
CA TRP A 10 -10.38 30.49 65.13
C TRP A 10 -10.63 30.83 63.63
N VAL A 11 -10.88 29.79 62.81
CA VAL A 11 -11.56 29.76 61.49
C VAL A 11 -10.72 29.76 60.20
N ILE A 12 -10.92 28.66 59.49
CA ILE A 12 -10.46 28.21 58.17
C ILE A 12 -11.22 28.95 57.05
N PHE A 13 -10.52 29.33 55.98
CA PHE A 13 -11.10 29.29 54.63
C PHE A 13 -10.04 28.73 53.67
N GLY A 14 -10.23 27.48 53.27
CA GLY A 14 -9.40 26.82 52.27
C GLY A 14 -9.69 27.37 50.88
N ALA A 15 -8.68 27.94 50.24
CA ALA A 15 -8.69 28.17 48.79
C ALA A 15 -8.12 26.91 48.12
N MET A 16 -9.03 25.99 47.76
CA MET A 16 -8.75 24.87 46.88
C MET A 16 -8.51 25.43 45.47
N ILE A 17 -7.26 25.69 45.11
CA ILE A 17 -6.89 25.99 43.73
C ILE A 17 -7.05 24.69 42.95
N LEU A 18 -8.23 24.53 42.34
CA LEU A 18 -8.47 23.55 41.27
C LEU A 18 -7.52 23.92 40.12
N GLY A 19 -6.39 23.24 40.06
CA GLY A 19 -5.53 23.20 38.88
C GLY A 19 -6.31 22.54 37.75
N ILE A 20 -6.99 23.35 36.94
CA ILE A 20 -7.55 22.92 35.67
C ILE A 20 -6.35 22.61 34.77
N SER A 21 -5.94 21.34 34.71
CA SER A 21 -5.13 20.85 33.60
C SER A 21 -5.91 21.12 32.33
N LEU A 22 -5.48 22.14 31.59
CA LEU A 22 -5.87 22.31 30.20
C LEU A 22 -5.38 21.06 29.46
N ASN A 23 -6.31 20.12 29.28
CA ASN A 23 -6.18 19.07 28.30
C ASN A 23 -5.87 19.77 26.98
N ASN A 24 -4.62 19.65 26.54
CA ASN A 24 -4.18 20.07 25.22
C ASN A 24 -4.93 19.20 24.22
N CYS A 25 -6.13 19.65 23.86
CA CYS A 25 -6.94 19.06 22.81
C CYS A 25 -6.14 19.31 21.53
N GLY A 26 -5.37 18.30 21.12
CA GLY A 26 -4.47 18.37 19.98
C GLY A 26 -5.23 18.85 18.75
N THR A 27 -5.07 20.13 18.45
CA THR A 27 -5.59 20.71 17.22
C THR A 27 -4.84 19.99 16.12
N LYS A 28 -5.51 19.15 15.34
CA LYS A 28 -4.93 18.57 14.12
C LYS A 28 -4.46 19.75 13.29
N ARG A 29 -3.15 20.03 13.30
CA ARG A 29 -2.55 21.09 12.48
C ARG A 29 -2.91 20.73 11.05
N HIS A 30 -3.77 21.54 10.44
CA HIS A 30 -4.06 21.43 9.03
C HIS A 30 -2.82 21.94 8.31
N ILE A 31 -1.96 21.02 7.85
CA ILE A 31 -0.76 21.40 7.12
C ILE A 31 -1.19 21.76 5.70
N GLU A 32 -1.01 23.03 5.33
CA GLU A 32 -1.26 23.47 3.96
C GLU A 32 -0.18 22.90 3.04
N LEU A 33 -0.62 22.16 2.02
CA LEU A 33 0.28 21.57 1.02
C LEU A 33 0.72 22.64 0.03
N ASP A 34 1.98 22.61 -0.39
CA ASP A 34 2.44 23.41 -1.53
C ASP A 34 1.82 22.91 -2.85
N VAL A 35 1.89 23.72 -3.91
CA VAL A 35 1.22 23.44 -5.19
C VAL A 35 1.65 22.10 -5.80
N GLU A 36 2.93 21.76 -5.72
CA GLU A 36 3.47 20.50 -6.24
C GLU A 36 2.91 19.32 -5.45
N SER A 37 2.93 19.41 -4.11
CA SER A 37 2.32 18.41 -3.23
C SER A 37 0.81 18.24 -3.46
N GLN A 38 0.08 19.32 -3.72
CA GLN A 38 -1.37 19.26 -4.01
C GLN A 38 -1.66 18.53 -5.32
N GLU A 39 -0.97 18.89 -6.40
CA GLU A 39 -1.18 18.26 -7.72
C GLU A 39 -0.73 16.80 -7.72
N PHE A 40 0.38 16.48 -7.07
CA PHE A 40 0.78 15.09 -6.83
C PHE A 40 -0.32 14.32 -6.09
N TYR A 41 -0.74 14.80 -4.92
CA TYR A 41 -1.68 14.08 -4.06
C TYR A 41 -3.05 13.88 -4.70
N LYS A 42 -3.52 14.86 -5.48
CA LYS A 42 -4.81 14.82 -6.20
C LYS A 42 -5.03 13.52 -6.96
N TYR A 43 -4.01 13.08 -7.70
CA TYR A 43 -4.04 11.85 -8.49
C TYR A 43 -3.39 10.67 -7.76
N ALA A 44 -2.17 10.84 -7.23
CA ALA A 44 -1.40 9.76 -6.63
C ALA A 44 -2.12 9.06 -5.46
N ARG A 45 -3.03 9.75 -4.74
CA ARG A 45 -3.88 9.12 -3.70
C ARG A 45 -4.71 7.94 -4.16
N LEU A 46 -4.94 7.77 -5.48
CA LEU A 46 -5.59 6.60 -6.06
C LEU A 46 -4.73 5.34 -5.86
N ILE A 47 -3.41 5.48 -6.02
CA ILE A 47 -2.43 4.39 -5.98
C ILE A 47 -1.57 4.36 -4.71
N MET A 48 -1.80 5.30 -3.78
CA MET A 48 -1.23 5.23 -2.44
C MET A 48 -1.89 4.14 -1.59
N THR A 49 -1.07 3.41 -0.83
CA THR A 49 -1.57 2.58 0.28
C THR A 49 -2.14 3.45 1.40
N LYS A 50 -2.78 2.81 2.39
CA LYS A 50 -3.27 3.51 3.57
C LYS A 50 -2.12 4.12 4.38
N GLU A 51 -1.01 3.40 4.46
CA GLU A 51 0.21 3.74 5.17
C GLU A 51 0.91 4.91 4.47
N GLU A 52 1.06 4.86 3.14
CA GLU A 52 1.61 5.96 2.35
C GLU A 52 0.78 7.25 2.49
N LYS A 53 -0.56 7.15 2.52
CA LYS A 53 -1.44 8.30 2.80
C LYS A 53 -1.21 8.84 4.21
N ALA A 54 -1.09 7.97 5.20
CA ALA A 54 -0.81 8.39 6.56
C ALA A 54 0.54 9.11 6.64
N ILE A 55 1.58 8.54 6.03
CA ILE A 55 2.92 9.13 5.97
C ILE A 55 2.87 10.52 5.34
N PHE A 56 2.35 10.63 4.10
CA PHE A 56 2.32 11.88 3.36
C PHE A 56 1.62 13.02 4.11
N ASN A 57 0.50 12.71 4.78
CA ASN A 57 -0.28 13.70 5.53
C ASN A 57 0.42 14.20 6.81
N HIS A 58 1.41 13.48 7.34
CA HIS A 58 2.14 13.87 8.55
C HIS A 58 3.51 14.51 8.26
N LEU A 59 3.93 14.58 6.99
CA LEU A 59 5.21 15.20 6.63
C LEU A 59 5.19 16.71 6.94
N PRO A 60 6.15 17.23 7.73
CA PRO A 60 6.07 18.58 8.29
C PRO A 60 6.37 19.67 7.28
N ASP A 61 7.30 19.44 6.36
CA ASP A 61 7.82 20.46 5.44
C ASP A 61 7.88 20.00 3.98
N LYS A 62 8.17 20.95 3.09
CA LYS A 62 8.21 20.75 1.64
C LYS A 62 9.33 19.80 1.21
N ALA A 63 10.50 19.86 1.84
CA ALA A 63 11.63 19.02 1.44
C ALA A 63 11.32 17.55 1.72
N SER A 64 10.76 17.23 2.89
CA SER A 64 10.31 15.86 3.19
C SER A 64 9.24 15.36 2.22
N ARG A 65 8.32 16.23 1.76
CA ARG A 65 7.31 15.85 0.75
C ARG A 65 7.91 15.60 -0.61
N GLN A 66 8.87 16.41 -1.05
CA GLN A 66 9.56 16.20 -2.32
C GLN A 66 10.35 14.89 -2.31
N GLU A 67 11.04 14.58 -1.21
CA GLU A 67 11.71 13.29 -1.02
C GLU A 67 10.71 12.13 -1.07
N PHE A 68 9.57 12.26 -0.39
CA PHE A 68 8.50 11.25 -0.45
C PHE A 68 7.97 11.07 -1.87
N ILE A 69 7.77 12.15 -2.64
CA ILE A 69 7.27 12.09 -4.02
C ILE A 69 8.28 11.37 -4.92
N ALA A 70 9.57 11.67 -4.77
CA ALA A 70 10.63 11.00 -5.51
C ALA A 70 10.67 9.50 -5.19
N ASP A 71 10.69 9.14 -3.90
CA ASP A 71 10.62 7.76 -3.43
C ASP A 71 9.37 7.03 -3.93
N PHE A 72 8.22 7.71 -3.90
CA PHE A 72 6.92 7.14 -4.25
C PHE A 72 6.91 6.60 -5.69
N TRP A 73 7.51 7.37 -6.61
CA TRP A 73 7.65 6.98 -8.01
C TRP A 73 8.79 5.98 -8.20
N ALA A 74 9.97 6.23 -7.63
CA ALA A 74 11.13 5.34 -7.75
C ALA A 74 10.83 3.89 -7.29
N LYS A 75 10.05 3.72 -6.22
CA LYS A 75 9.66 2.38 -5.74
C LYS A 75 8.73 1.65 -6.70
N ARG A 76 7.94 2.38 -7.48
CA ARG A 76 7.00 1.85 -8.48
C ARG A 76 7.61 1.70 -9.86
N ASP A 77 8.84 2.18 -10.03
CA ASP A 77 9.60 2.04 -11.26
C ASP A 77 9.84 0.55 -11.58
N PRO A 78 9.35 0.05 -12.72
CA PRO A 78 9.65 -1.30 -13.16
C PRO A 78 11.10 -1.41 -13.67
N ASP A 79 11.63 -0.39 -14.33
CA ASP A 79 12.96 -0.40 -14.94
C ASP A 79 13.71 0.90 -14.62
N PRO A 80 14.45 0.95 -13.49
CA PRO A 80 15.18 2.15 -13.09
C PRO A 80 16.38 2.48 -14.00
N GLU A 81 16.70 1.64 -14.99
CA GLU A 81 17.77 1.91 -15.95
C GLU A 81 17.31 2.85 -17.08
N THR A 82 16.00 3.07 -17.24
CA THR A 82 15.46 4.04 -18.19
C THR A 82 15.42 5.44 -17.58
N GLU A 83 15.44 6.48 -18.43
CA GLU A 83 15.39 7.87 -17.97
C GLU A 83 14.00 8.25 -17.40
N GLU A 84 12.95 7.59 -17.88
CA GLU A 84 11.56 7.90 -17.56
C GLU A 84 10.88 6.73 -16.84
N ASN A 85 10.20 7.02 -15.74
CA ASN A 85 9.49 6.02 -14.96
C ASN A 85 8.22 5.55 -15.70
N GLU A 86 8.23 4.35 -16.29
CA GLU A 86 7.13 3.89 -17.16
C GLU A 86 5.83 3.69 -16.38
N TYR A 87 5.92 3.34 -15.09
CA TYR A 87 4.73 3.25 -14.24
C TYR A 87 4.04 4.61 -14.10
N LYS A 88 4.82 5.66 -13.85
CA LYS A 88 4.32 7.03 -13.71
C LYS A 88 3.68 7.51 -15.01
N GLU A 89 4.33 7.30 -16.14
CA GLU A 89 3.80 7.67 -17.46
C GLU A 89 2.47 6.97 -17.76
N GLU A 90 2.44 5.65 -17.58
CA GLU A 90 1.24 4.84 -17.79
C GLU A 90 0.09 5.29 -16.87
N PHE A 91 0.41 5.74 -15.65
CA PHE A 91 -0.60 6.13 -14.67
C PHE A 91 -1.30 7.40 -15.11
N PHE A 92 -0.52 8.39 -15.58
CA PHE A 92 -1.09 9.60 -16.15
C PHE A 92 -1.80 9.34 -17.47
N ARG A 93 -1.30 8.44 -18.32
CA ARG A 93 -1.99 8.00 -19.54
C ARG A 93 -3.37 7.40 -19.24
N ARG A 94 -3.48 6.57 -18.21
CA ARG A 94 -4.77 5.99 -17.78
C ARG A 94 -5.70 7.02 -17.17
N ILE A 95 -5.19 8.03 -16.46
CA ILE A 95 -5.99 9.16 -15.97
C ILE A 95 -6.59 9.93 -17.15
N GLU A 96 -5.77 10.24 -18.16
CA GLU A 96 -6.23 10.94 -19.35
C GLU A 96 -7.29 10.12 -20.08
N TYR A 97 -7.01 8.84 -20.34
CA TYR A 97 -7.98 7.93 -20.95
C TYR A 97 -9.29 7.88 -20.16
N ALA A 98 -9.21 7.76 -18.83
CA ALA A 98 -10.38 7.73 -17.98
C ALA A 98 -11.22 9.02 -18.13
N ASN A 99 -10.57 10.17 -18.15
CA ASN A 99 -11.25 11.46 -18.36
C ASN A 99 -11.89 11.60 -19.73
N GLN A 100 -11.27 11.06 -20.77
CA GLN A 100 -11.82 11.09 -22.12
C GLN A 100 -13.00 10.11 -22.30
N ARG A 101 -12.93 8.92 -21.68
CA ARG A 101 -13.88 7.82 -21.94
C ARG A 101 -14.98 7.64 -20.90
N PHE A 102 -14.74 8.06 -19.66
CA PHE A 102 -15.65 7.84 -18.53
C PHE A 102 -16.12 9.15 -17.89
N ASN A 103 -16.20 10.22 -18.68
CA ASN A 103 -16.82 11.47 -18.23
C ASN A 103 -18.35 11.32 -18.20
N GLU A 104 -18.90 11.08 -17.02
CA GLU A 104 -20.31 10.77 -16.78
C GLU A 104 -21.02 11.91 -16.04
N GLY A 105 -20.66 13.17 -16.38
CA GLY A 105 -21.05 14.37 -15.60
C GLY A 105 -20.17 14.61 -14.37
N THR A 106 -19.13 13.78 -14.19
CA THR A 106 -18.05 13.93 -13.22
C THR A 106 -16.74 13.56 -13.94
N PRO A 107 -15.59 14.19 -13.61
CA PRO A 107 -14.31 13.82 -14.21
C PRO A 107 -14.08 12.31 -14.17
N GLY A 108 -13.70 11.72 -15.30
CA GLY A 108 -13.68 10.26 -15.44
C GLY A 108 -12.75 9.55 -14.47
N TRP A 109 -11.62 10.14 -14.09
CA TRP A 109 -10.77 9.57 -13.04
C TRP A 109 -11.46 9.39 -11.67
N LYS A 110 -12.61 10.07 -11.45
CA LYS A 110 -13.41 9.96 -10.22
C LYS A 110 -14.56 8.96 -10.33
N THR A 111 -14.91 8.48 -11.53
CA THR A 111 -15.99 7.49 -11.71
C THR A 111 -15.50 6.09 -11.38
N ASP A 112 -16.42 5.16 -11.13
CA ASP A 112 -16.05 3.79 -10.78
C ASP A 112 -15.31 3.11 -11.94
N ARG A 113 -15.82 3.25 -13.17
CA ARG A 113 -15.14 2.74 -14.37
C ARG A 113 -13.75 3.34 -14.54
N GLY A 114 -13.62 4.65 -14.37
CA GLY A 114 -12.32 5.31 -14.52
C GLY A 114 -11.32 4.92 -13.44
N ARG A 115 -11.75 4.73 -12.19
CA ARG A 115 -10.89 4.22 -11.12
C ARG A 115 -10.42 2.81 -11.41
N ILE A 116 -11.33 1.90 -11.78
CA ILE A 116 -10.97 0.53 -12.15
C ILE A 116 -10.01 0.50 -13.34
N TYR A 117 -10.25 1.33 -14.36
CA TYR A 117 -9.34 1.45 -15.50
C TYR A 117 -7.96 1.97 -15.09
N ILE A 118 -7.88 2.96 -14.18
CA ILE A 118 -6.61 3.46 -13.66
C ILE A 118 -5.85 2.35 -12.92
N TYR A 119 -6.52 1.57 -12.09
CA TYR A 119 -5.89 0.47 -11.35
C TYR A 119 -5.48 -0.68 -12.27
N LEU A 120 -6.43 -1.28 -12.97
CA LEU A 120 -6.24 -2.56 -13.64
C LEU A 120 -5.90 -2.43 -15.12
N GLY A 121 -6.07 -1.24 -15.70
CA GLY A 121 -5.88 -0.99 -17.13
C GLY A 121 -7.10 -1.41 -17.94
N GLN A 122 -6.87 -1.64 -19.23
CA GLN A 122 -7.88 -2.12 -20.16
C GLN A 122 -8.32 -3.54 -19.80
N PRO A 123 -9.64 -3.83 -19.73
CA PRO A 123 -10.13 -5.19 -19.53
C PRO A 123 -9.86 -6.06 -20.76
N ASP A 124 -9.64 -7.35 -20.52
CA ASP A 124 -9.45 -8.35 -21.57
C ASP A 124 -10.73 -8.59 -22.37
N LYS A 125 -11.88 -8.51 -21.70
CA LYS A 125 -13.20 -8.64 -22.32
C LYS A 125 -14.21 -7.66 -21.73
N ILE A 126 -15.03 -7.08 -22.60
CA ILE A 126 -16.18 -6.25 -22.24
C ILE A 126 -17.44 -6.90 -22.81
N ASP A 127 -18.37 -7.30 -21.94
CA ASP A 127 -19.71 -7.72 -22.37
C ASP A 127 -20.74 -6.66 -21.99
N TYR A 128 -21.48 -6.15 -22.97
CA TYR A 128 -22.44 -5.07 -22.78
C TYR A 128 -23.86 -5.53 -23.11
N THR A 129 -24.79 -5.30 -22.19
CA THR A 129 -26.18 -5.73 -22.34
C THR A 129 -27.15 -4.61 -21.99
N MET A 130 -27.92 -4.18 -22.97
CA MET A 130 -28.99 -3.19 -22.79
C MET A 130 -30.24 -3.79 -22.13
N LEU A 131 -30.65 -4.98 -22.58
CA LEU A 131 -31.88 -5.64 -22.14
C LEU A 131 -31.51 -6.85 -21.27
N HIS A 132 -31.43 -6.63 -19.96
CA HIS A 132 -31.00 -7.63 -18.97
C HIS A 132 -32.15 -8.18 -18.11
N GLY A 133 -33.39 -7.73 -18.35
CA GLY A 133 -34.59 -8.28 -17.71
C GLY A 133 -34.82 -7.89 -16.25
N ASN A 134 -33.95 -7.05 -15.66
CA ASN A 134 -34.14 -6.53 -14.31
C ASN A 134 -34.96 -5.22 -14.33
N PRO A 135 -36.19 -5.18 -13.78
CA PRO A 135 -37.02 -3.98 -13.79
C PRO A 135 -36.49 -2.83 -12.92
N GLU A 136 -35.56 -3.09 -12.00
CA GLU A 136 -34.94 -2.07 -11.14
C GLU A 136 -33.78 -1.32 -11.80
N ILE A 137 -33.27 -1.85 -12.91
CA ILE A 137 -32.15 -1.26 -13.65
C ILE A 137 -32.69 -0.71 -14.97
N LYS A 138 -32.66 0.62 -15.11
CA LYS A 138 -33.22 1.32 -16.28
C LYS A 138 -32.26 1.43 -17.45
N GLY A 139 -30.95 1.35 -17.20
CA GLY A 139 -29.91 1.43 -18.21
C GLY A 139 -29.29 0.08 -18.53
N ALA A 140 -28.12 0.13 -19.17
CA ALA A 140 -27.36 -1.06 -19.52
C ALA A 140 -26.55 -1.61 -18.34
N ILE A 141 -26.16 -2.87 -18.48
CA ILE A 141 -25.12 -3.49 -17.66
C ILE A 141 -23.88 -3.79 -18.51
N MET A 142 -22.73 -3.84 -17.87
CA MET A 142 -21.45 -4.05 -18.53
C MET A 142 -20.51 -4.88 -17.65
N TRP A 143 -20.05 -6.01 -18.17
CA TRP A 143 -19.00 -6.81 -17.56
C TRP A 143 -17.63 -6.37 -18.07
N TRP A 144 -16.70 -6.12 -17.17
CA TRP A 144 -15.27 -6.04 -17.46
C TRP A 144 -14.59 -7.26 -16.87
N ILE A 145 -13.89 -8.02 -17.70
CA ILE A 145 -13.21 -9.25 -17.30
C ILE A 145 -11.71 -9.06 -17.47
N TYR A 146 -10.97 -9.40 -16.43
CA TYR A 146 -9.53 -9.36 -16.36
C TYR A 146 -9.00 -10.77 -16.04
N TYR A 147 -8.64 -11.53 -17.06
CA TYR A 147 -8.13 -12.89 -16.91
C TYR A 147 -6.83 -12.91 -16.12
N ARG A 148 -5.96 -11.93 -16.34
CA ARG A 148 -4.69 -11.79 -15.60
C ARG A 148 -4.88 -11.75 -14.09
N TYR A 149 -5.94 -11.10 -13.61
CA TYR A 149 -6.23 -10.97 -12.18
C TYR A 149 -7.23 -12.02 -11.69
N GLY A 150 -7.84 -12.80 -12.58
CA GLY A 150 -8.96 -13.67 -12.25
C GLY A 150 -10.18 -12.89 -11.74
N VAL A 151 -10.38 -11.66 -12.23
CA VAL A 151 -11.41 -10.73 -11.72
C VAL A 151 -12.42 -10.38 -12.81
N GLY A 152 -13.71 -10.41 -12.45
CA GLY A 152 -14.82 -9.89 -13.26
C GLY A 152 -15.59 -8.82 -12.47
N ILE A 153 -15.95 -7.71 -13.13
CA ILE A 153 -16.64 -6.58 -12.50
C ILE A 153 -17.87 -6.23 -13.32
N LEU A 154 -19.04 -6.22 -12.68
CA LEU A 154 -20.31 -5.80 -13.24
C LEU A 154 -20.58 -4.33 -12.93
N PHE A 155 -20.53 -3.52 -13.96
CA PHE A 155 -21.00 -2.16 -13.92
C PHE A 155 -22.46 -2.06 -14.34
N VAL A 156 -23.21 -1.23 -13.63
CA VAL A 156 -24.65 -1.05 -13.81
C VAL A 156 -24.96 0.43 -13.98
N ASP A 157 -25.62 0.80 -15.06
CA ASP A 157 -26.29 2.09 -15.21
C ASP A 157 -27.71 1.98 -14.64
N LYS A 158 -27.82 2.14 -13.32
CA LYS A 158 -29.07 1.91 -12.59
C LYS A 158 -30.22 2.79 -13.11
N TYR A 159 -29.91 4.02 -13.52
CA TYR A 159 -30.92 5.03 -13.85
C TYR A 159 -31.08 5.31 -15.34
N GLY A 160 -30.20 4.78 -16.20
CA GLY A 160 -30.27 4.98 -17.66
C GLY A 160 -29.68 6.31 -18.12
N TYR A 161 -28.82 6.94 -17.31
CA TYR A 161 -28.20 8.23 -17.62
C TYR A 161 -26.74 8.08 -18.07
N GLY A 162 -26.29 6.85 -18.33
CA GLY A 162 -24.90 6.55 -18.69
C GLY A 162 -23.92 6.63 -17.53
N ARG A 163 -24.41 6.64 -16.28
CA ARG A 163 -23.57 6.65 -15.07
C ARG A 163 -23.43 5.23 -14.54
N PHE A 164 -22.25 4.65 -14.72
CA PHE A 164 -21.98 3.26 -14.40
C PHE A 164 -21.30 3.15 -13.04
N THR A 165 -21.92 2.38 -12.15
CA THR A 165 -21.37 2.05 -10.82
C THR A 165 -21.29 0.55 -10.64
N PHE A 166 -20.43 0.05 -9.76
CA PHE A 166 -20.45 -1.36 -9.36
C PHE A 166 -20.66 -1.49 -7.85
N ASP A 167 -21.20 -2.63 -7.44
CA ASP A 167 -21.26 -3.03 -6.04
C ASP A 167 -20.05 -3.92 -5.73
N PRO A 168 -19.14 -3.54 -4.82
CA PRO A 168 -17.97 -4.35 -4.49
C PRO A 168 -18.32 -5.69 -3.82
N TYR A 169 -19.53 -5.86 -3.28
CA TYR A 169 -19.96 -7.08 -2.59
C TYR A 169 -20.71 -8.05 -3.49
N SER A 170 -21.49 -7.54 -4.46
CA SER A 170 -22.36 -8.37 -5.31
C SER A 170 -22.04 -8.31 -6.80
N GLY A 171 -21.30 -7.28 -7.25
CA GLY A 171 -20.93 -7.05 -8.65
C GLY A 171 -19.49 -7.41 -8.97
N VAL A 172 -18.80 -8.16 -8.11
CA VAL A 172 -17.40 -8.54 -8.28
C VAL A 172 -17.25 -10.05 -8.13
N TYR A 173 -16.53 -10.65 -9.08
CA TYR A 173 -16.15 -12.06 -9.07
C TYR A 173 -14.61 -12.12 -9.01
N GLY A 174 -14.06 -12.90 -8.07
CA GLY A 174 -12.63 -12.94 -7.79
C GLY A 174 -12.20 -11.95 -6.70
N ASP A 175 -10.89 -11.81 -6.49
CA ASP A 175 -10.30 -10.96 -5.45
C ASP A 175 -9.87 -9.59 -6.01
N LEU A 176 -10.85 -8.70 -6.19
CA LEU A 176 -10.60 -7.34 -6.68
C LEU A 176 -9.70 -6.53 -5.74
N PHE A 177 -9.78 -6.77 -4.43
CA PHE A 177 -8.98 -6.01 -3.47
C PHE A 177 -7.50 -6.33 -3.66
N ASN A 178 -7.15 -7.62 -3.69
CA ASN A 178 -5.77 -8.04 -3.95
C ASN A 178 -5.30 -7.57 -5.34
N ALA A 179 -6.15 -7.67 -6.38
CA ALA A 179 -5.81 -7.16 -7.72
C ALA A 179 -5.46 -5.66 -7.72
N ILE A 180 -6.25 -4.85 -7.01
CA ILE A 180 -5.98 -3.41 -6.86
C ILE A 180 -4.70 -3.18 -6.05
N GLU A 181 -4.51 -3.85 -4.92
CA GLU A 181 -3.31 -3.68 -4.10
C GLU A 181 -2.04 -4.03 -4.88
N MET A 182 -2.04 -5.12 -5.65
CA MET A 182 -0.94 -5.47 -6.56
C MET A 182 -0.66 -4.35 -7.57
N ALA A 183 -1.71 -3.83 -8.21
CA ALA A 183 -1.56 -2.76 -9.20
C ALA A 183 -1.03 -1.44 -8.59
N LYS A 184 -1.45 -1.11 -7.35
CA LYS A 184 -0.94 0.07 -6.62
C LYS A 184 0.54 -0.05 -6.29
N LEU A 185 1.04 -1.26 -6.07
CA LEU A 185 2.41 -1.53 -5.65
C LEU A 185 3.38 -1.77 -6.81
N GLY A 186 2.94 -1.52 -8.06
CA GLY A 186 3.80 -1.59 -9.24
C GLY A 186 3.63 -2.86 -10.07
N ALA A 187 2.98 -3.90 -9.53
CA ALA A 187 2.86 -5.17 -10.22
C ALA A 187 1.96 -5.00 -11.46
N THR A 188 2.48 -5.38 -12.64
CA THR A 188 1.73 -5.54 -13.91
C THR A 188 1.19 -4.28 -14.60
N PHE A 189 1.65 -3.10 -14.19
CA PHE A 189 1.08 -1.82 -14.62
C PHE A 189 1.37 -1.45 -16.09
N THR A 190 2.52 -1.83 -16.65
CA THR A 190 3.00 -1.35 -17.97
C THR A 190 2.74 -2.26 -19.18
N GLY A 191 1.91 -3.30 -19.05
CA GLY A 191 1.39 -4.05 -20.21
C GLY A 191 2.18 -5.29 -20.68
N ASN A 192 1.48 -6.10 -21.50
CA ASN A 192 1.86 -7.26 -22.33
C ASN A 192 2.90 -8.32 -21.90
N LYS A 193 3.50 -8.28 -20.70
CA LYS A 193 4.13 -9.47 -20.10
C LYS A 193 3.12 -10.16 -19.17
N PRO A 194 2.37 -11.18 -19.63
CA PRO A 194 1.42 -11.92 -18.80
C PRO A 194 2.09 -12.69 -17.63
N GLU A 195 3.42 -12.65 -17.53
CA GLU A 195 4.24 -13.52 -16.70
C GLU A 195 4.98 -12.82 -15.57
N ALA A 196 4.71 -11.53 -15.28
CA ALA A 196 5.31 -10.89 -14.10
C ALA A 196 4.74 -11.56 -12.84
N LYS A 197 5.43 -12.61 -12.38
CA LYS A 197 5.05 -13.47 -11.29
C LYS A 197 4.97 -12.64 -10.02
N PHE A 198 3.77 -12.51 -9.47
CA PHE A 198 3.62 -11.88 -8.17
C PHE A 198 3.87 -12.90 -7.08
N VAL A 199 4.96 -12.71 -6.34
CA VAL A 199 5.27 -13.52 -5.17
C VAL A 199 4.66 -12.84 -3.96
N ASN A 200 3.63 -13.46 -3.38
CA ASN A 200 3.07 -13.02 -2.11
C ASN A 200 3.98 -13.46 -0.96
N PHE A 201 4.07 -12.62 0.07
CA PHE A 201 4.89 -12.89 1.25
C PHE A 201 4.29 -12.25 2.50
N ASN A 202 4.67 -12.75 3.66
CA ASN A 202 4.30 -12.19 4.96
C ASN A 202 5.54 -11.70 5.68
N LEU A 203 5.36 -10.72 6.57
CA LEU A 203 6.36 -10.24 7.50
C LEU A 203 5.76 -10.24 8.91
N LYS A 204 6.48 -10.84 9.86
CA LYS A 204 6.18 -10.75 11.29
C LYS A 204 7.46 -10.48 12.09
N TYR A 205 7.32 -9.98 13.30
CA TYR A 205 8.40 -9.95 14.27
C TYR A 205 8.21 -11.11 15.25
N GLU A 206 9.25 -11.93 15.43
CA GLU A 206 9.25 -13.07 16.35
C GLU A 206 10.05 -12.71 17.61
N GLU A 207 9.35 -12.46 18.72
CA GLU A 207 9.97 -11.96 19.96
C GLU A 207 11.01 -12.95 20.52
N SER A 208 10.81 -14.27 20.35
CA SER A 208 11.75 -15.28 20.88
C SER A 208 13.07 -15.36 20.14
N GLU A 209 13.10 -14.93 18.88
CA GLU A 209 14.29 -14.96 18.01
C GLU A 209 14.89 -13.56 17.84
N GLU A 210 14.24 -12.53 18.40
CA GLU A 210 14.55 -11.11 18.18
C GLU A 210 14.73 -10.78 16.69
N ALA A 211 13.90 -11.41 15.84
CA ALA A 211 14.07 -11.39 14.40
C ALA A 211 12.78 -11.07 13.65
N PHE A 212 12.95 -10.37 12.53
CA PHE A 212 11.92 -10.18 11.52
C PHE A 212 11.91 -11.40 10.60
N ILE A 213 10.76 -12.04 10.48
CA ILE A 213 10.58 -13.27 9.71
C ILE A 213 9.77 -12.96 8.47
N ILE A 214 10.39 -13.15 7.29
CA ILE A 214 9.70 -13.19 6.01
C ILE A 214 9.37 -14.63 5.65
N SER A 215 8.11 -14.90 5.35
CA SER A 215 7.63 -16.19 4.83
C SER A 215 7.14 -16.06 3.39
N ILE A 216 7.58 -16.95 2.52
CA ILE A 216 7.19 -17.02 1.10
C ILE A 216 6.73 -18.45 0.77
N ASP A 217 5.67 -18.60 -0.04
CA ASP A 217 5.24 -19.91 -0.55
C ASP A 217 6.29 -20.44 -1.56
N PRO A 218 6.91 -21.61 -1.31
CA PRO A 218 7.90 -22.18 -2.23
C PRO A 218 7.35 -22.42 -3.64
N LYS A 219 6.04 -22.66 -3.80
CA LYS A 219 5.40 -22.85 -5.12
C LYS A 219 5.38 -21.58 -5.95
N ALA A 220 5.52 -20.42 -5.31
CA ALA A 220 5.62 -19.13 -5.98
C ALA A 220 7.06 -18.82 -6.43
N ILE A 221 8.05 -19.67 -6.14
CA ILE A 221 9.45 -19.45 -6.50
C ILE A 221 9.87 -20.42 -7.59
N THR A 222 10.60 -19.88 -8.58
CA THR A 222 11.27 -20.68 -9.60
C THR A 222 12.73 -20.82 -9.20
N PHE A 223 13.29 -21.99 -9.45
CA PHE A 223 14.67 -22.32 -9.10
C PHE A 223 15.44 -22.67 -10.37
N ARG A 224 16.74 -22.35 -10.39
CA ARG A 224 17.67 -22.89 -11.39
C ARG A 224 18.51 -24.01 -10.77
N GLU A 225 18.88 -25.00 -11.56
CA GLU A 225 19.80 -26.04 -11.12
C GLU A 225 21.24 -25.52 -11.24
N ASN A 226 22.05 -25.71 -10.19
CA ASN A 226 23.46 -25.32 -10.18
C ASN A 226 24.38 -26.47 -10.65
N GLU A 227 25.68 -26.22 -10.73
CA GLU A 227 26.67 -27.20 -11.19
C GLU A 227 26.74 -28.49 -10.34
N GLU A 228 26.28 -28.43 -9.09
CA GLU A 228 26.20 -29.58 -8.18
C GLU A 228 24.87 -30.35 -8.27
N GLY A 229 23.96 -29.95 -9.16
CA GLY A 229 22.62 -30.53 -9.29
C GLY A 229 21.64 -30.10 -8.19
N LYS A 230 21.94 -29.03 -7.45
CA LYS A 230 21.04 -28.46 -6.44
C LYS A 230 20.22 -27.32 -7.02
N LEU A 231 19.02 -27.13 -6.49
CA LEU A 231 18.16 -26.01 -6.82
C LEU A 231 18.64 -24.75 -6.10
N GLU A 232 18.77 -23.65 -6.82
CA GLU A 232 19.13 -22.35 -6.26
C GLU A 232 18.22 -21.21 -6.73
N ALA A 233 18.03 -20.24 -5.84
CA ALA A 233 17.34 -18.97 -6.10
C ALA A 233 18.00 -17.85 -5.28
N ASP A 234 18.13 -16.67 -5.87
CA ASP A 234 18.69 -15.47 -5.23
C ASP A 234 17.56 -14.48 -4.92
N PHE A 235 17.67 -13.80 -3.78
CA PHE A 235 16.69 -12.85 -3.28
C PHE A 235 17.38 -11.58 -2.79
N ASP A 236 16.94 -10.43 -3.31
CA ASP A 236 17.36 -9.12 -2.84
C ASP A 236 16.21 -8.49 -2.04
N PHE A 237 16.45 -8.23 -0.76
CA PHE A 237 15.50 -7.59 0.14
C PHE A 237 15.90 -6.14 0.34
N THR A 238 14.94 -5.23 0.17
CA THR A 238 15.06 -3.83 0.58
C THR A 238 13.94 -3.49 1.55
N PHE A 239 14.31 -3.03 2.73
CA PHE A 239 13.40 -2.58 3.78
C PHE A 239 13.48 -1.07 3.89
N PHE A 240 12.35 -0.38 3.74
CA PHE A 240 12.19 0.99 4.15
C PHE A 240 11.36 1.01 5.44
N ILE A 241 11.98 1.39 6.54
CA ILE A 241 11.44 1.30 7.90
C ILE A 241 11.08 2.70 8.38
N TYR A 242 9.79 2.95 8.60
CA TYR A 242 9.28 4.26 9.00
C TYR A 242 8.75 4.19 10.43
N PRO A 243 9.37 4.85 11.41
CA PRO A 243 8.81 5.01 12.75
C PRO A 243 7.61 5.96 12.70
N GLU A 244 6.50 5.59 13.36
CA GLU A 244 5.26 6.39 13.33
C GLU A 244 5.45 7.83 13.85
N LYS A 245 6.36 8.05 14.81
CA LYS A 245 6.51 9.33 15.51
C LYS A 245 7.52 10.29 14.89
N ASN A 246 8.66 9.79 14.41
CA ASN A 246 9.78 10.63 13.98
C ASN A 246 9.96 10.68 12.47
N MET A 247 9.29 9.80 11.71
CA MET A 247 9.20 9.77 10.24
C MET A 247 10.54 9.73 9.47
N VAL A 248 11.70 9.76 10.15
CA VAL A 248 13.02 9.51 9.56
C VAL A 248 13.07 8.03 9.20
N LYS A 249 13.16 7.76 7.89
CA LYS A 249 13.21 6.40 7.37
C LYS A 249 14.61 5.80 7.56
N GLU A 250 14.66 4.54 7.95
CA GLU A 250 15.86 3.72 7.82
C GLU A 250 15.73 2.82 6.60
N THR A 251 16.82 2.67 5.83
CA THR A 251 16.87 1.73 4.71
C THR A 251 17.86 0.62 5.03
N LYS A 252 17.41 -0.63 4.91
CA LYS A 252 18.26 -1.83 5.03
C LYS A 252 18.16 -2.62 3.73
N GLN A 253 19.28 -3.17 3.28
CA GLN A 253 19.35 -4.00 2.08
C GLN A 253 20.16 -5.25 2.38
N GLU A 254 19.64 -6.40 1.98
CA GLU A 254 20.30 -7.68 2.18
C GLU A 254 20.01 -8.62 1.03
N GLN A 255 21.04 -9.39 0.65
CA GLN A 255 20.92 -10.45 -0.33
C GLN A 255 20.91 -11.80 0.38
N ARG A 256 20.11 -12.73 -0.12
CA ARG A 256 20.07 -14.12 0.36
C ARG A 256 20.06 -15.06 -0.83
N LYS A 257 20.86 -16.12 -0.73
CA LYS A 257 20.82 -17.24 -1.66
C LYS A 257 20.22 -18.45 -0.94
N LEU A 258 19.21 -19.06 -1.56
CA LEU A 258 18.65 -20.33 -1.12
C LEU A 258 19.21 -21.43 -2.01
N ILE A 259 19.82 -22.46 -1.40
CA ILE A 259 20.29 -23.66 -2.10
C ILE A 259 19.70 -24.86 -1.38
N LEU A 260 19.03 -25.73 -2.13
CA LEU A 260 18.36 -26.91 -1.59
C LEU A 260 18.25 -28.01 -2.64
N ASN A 261 17.88 -29.23 -2.23
CA ASN A 261 17.56 -30.32 -3.15
C ASN A 261 16.04 -30.49 -3.34
N GLU A 262 15.63 -31.27 -4.33
CA GLU A 262 14.19 -31.49 -4.63
C GLU A 262 13.41 -32.08 -3.44
N HIS A 263 14.04 -32.93 -2.64
CA HIS A 263 13.40 -33.54 -1.48
C HIS A 263 13.11 -32.50 -0.37
N GLU A 264 14.07 -31.61 -0.11
CA GLU A 264 13.90 -30.47 0.79
C GLU A 264 12.80 -29.54 0.31
N LEU A 265 12.76 -29.21 -1.00
CA LEU A 265 11.70 -28.40 -1.58
C LEU A 265 10.32 -29.04 -1.41
N GLY A 266 10.21 -30.35 -1.67
CA GLY A 266 8.96 -31.09 -1.60
C GLY A 266 8.35 -31.18 -0.20
N GLN A 267 9.18 -31.06 0.85
CA GLN A 267 8.74 -31.05 2.25
C GLN A 267 8.52 -29.64 2.81
N MET A 268 9.06 -28.62 2.13
CA MET A 268 9.01 -27.25 2.59
C MET A 268 7.59 -26.68 2.50
N LYS A 269 7.10 -26.15 3.62
CA LYS A 269 5.80 -25.46 3.67
C LYS A 269 5.93 -23.98 3.31
N GLU A 270 6.97 -23.34 3.82
CA GLU A 270 7.30 -21.94 3.59
C GLU A 270 8.82 -21.80 3.48
N ILE A 271 9.28 -20.92 2.60
CA ILE A 271 10.65 -20.42 2.61
C ILE A 271 10.70 -19.30 3.66
N VAL A 272 11.61 -19.42 4.61
CA VAL A 272 11.72 -18.52 5.75
C VAL A 272 13.06 -17.78 5.72
N PHE A 273 13.01 -16.45 5.84
CA PHE A 273 14.18 -15.60 5.99
C PHE A 273 14.09 -14.81 7.29
N ALA A 274 15.12 -14.90 8.13
CA ALA A 274 15.24 -14.14 9.36
C ALA A 274 16.20 -12.94 9.18
N PHE A 275 15.80 -11.80 9.74
CA PHE A 275 16.55 -10.54 9.74
C PHE A 275 16.61 -9.98 11.16
N ASP A 276 17.81 -9.68 11.64
CA ASP A 276 18.12 -9.34 13.04
C ASP A 276 18.23 -7.82 13.27
N PHE A 277 17.31 -7.04 12.67
CA PHE A 277 17.32 -5.59 12.84
C PHE A 277 17.02 -5.20 14.29
N SER A 278 17.96 -4.52 14.94
CA SER A 278 17.70 -3.91 16.24
C SER A 278 16.95 -2.60 16.09
N LEU A 279 15.70 -2.56 16.56
CA LEU A 279 14.84 -1.38 16.54
C LEU A 279 14.29 -1.11 17.95
N PRO A 280 14.24 0.15 18.40
CA PRO A 280 13.61 0.50 19.67
C PRO A 280 12.12 0.10 19.71
N PRO A 281 11.53 -0.14 20.90
CA PRO A 281 10.11 -0.35 21.05
C PRO A 281 9.29 0.79 20.44
N GLY A 282 8.23 0.43 19.71
CA GLY A 282 7.41 1.40 19.01
C GLY A 282 6.68 0.81 17.82
N LYS A 283 5.89 1.67 17.18
CA LYS A 283 5.11 1.33 16.00
C LYS A 283 5.82 1.77 14.72
N TYR A 284 5.89 0.86 13.77
CA TYR A 284 6.64 1.00 12.53
C TYR A 284 5.82 0.58 11.31
N TYR A 285 6.11 1.23 10.18
CA TYR A 285 5.69 0.79 8.86
C TYR A 285 6.90 0.23 8.12
N PHE A 286 6.83 -1.05 7.73
CA PHE A 286 7.84 -1.74 6.94
C PHE A 286 7.37 -1.81 5.50
N ASP A 287 7.96 -1.01 4.62
CA ASP A 287 7.77 -1.10 3.19
C ASP A 287 8.88 -1.97 2.60
N VAL A 288 8.53 -3.21 2.27
CA VAL A 288 9.47 -4.26 1.87
C VAL A 288 9.35 -4.50 0.38
N ILE A 289 10.48 -4.42 -0.31
CA ILE A 289 10.63 -4.84 -1.70
C ILE A 289 11.49 -6.09 -1.73
N ILE A 290 11.04 -7.11 -2.45
CA ILE A 290 11.80 -8.34 -2.71
C ILE A 290 11.94 -8.47 -4.22
N ARG A 291 13.18 -8.65 -4.69
CA ARG A 291 13.48 -9.08 -6.06
C ARG A 291 14.02 -10.50 -6.01
N GLY A 292 13.68 -11.33 -6.99
CA GLY A 292 14.15 -12.70 -7.04
C GLY A 292 14.60 -13.16 -8.43
N GLN A 293 15.69 -13.92 -8.46
CA GLN A 293 16.24 -14.59 -9.63
C GLN A 293 15.94 -16.10 -9.53
N PRO A 294 15.71 -16.81 -10.65
CA PRO A 294 16.15 -16.47 -12.03
C PRO A 294 15.13 -15.74 -12.92
N GLU A 295 13.90 -15.51 -12.46
CA GLU A 295 12.83 -14.93 -13.31
C GLU A 295 12.77 -13.39 -13.26
N ASP A 296 13.69 -12.75 -12.54
CA ASP A 296 13.74 -11.29 -12.34
C ASP A 296 12.39 -10.69 -11.91
N TRP A 297 11.69 -11.36 -10.98
CA TRP A 297 10.43 -10.87 -10.45
C TRP A 297 10.68 -9.84 -9.34
N LYS A 298 9.73 -8.91 -9.18
CA LYS A 298 9.71 -7.89 -8.11
C LYS A 298 8.35 -7.90 -7.43
N THR A 299 8.35 -7.93 -6.11
CA THR A 299 7.14 -7.77 -5.28
C THR A 299 7.39 -6.72 -4.20
N ARG A 300 6.33 -6.07 -3.74
CA ARG A 300 6.38 -5.05 -2.70
C ARG A 300 5.15 -5.18 -1.82
N LYS A 301 5.31 -5.07 -0.50
CA LYS A 301 4.21 -4.99 0.48
C LYS A 301 4.60 -4.10 1.65
N ILE A 302 3.59 -3.44 2.23
CA ILE A 302 3.77 -2.62 3.43
C ILE A 302 3.11 -3.32 4.62
N PHE A 303 3.81 -3.37 5.75
CA PHE A 303 3.35 -3.99 6.99
C PHE A 303 3.38 -2.98 8.13
N GLU A 304 2.35 -3.00 8.98
CA GLU A 304 2.32 -2.26 10.24
C GLU A 304 2.72 -3.22 11.37
N LEU A 305 3.83 -2.94 12.05
CA LEU A 305 4.33 -3.75 13.17
C LEU A 305 4.47 -2.89 14.43
N ASN A 306 4.16 -3.48 15.58
CA ASN A 306 4.32 -2.85 16.89
C ASN A 306 5.31 -3.67 17.74
N LEU A 307 6.51 -3.12 17.93
CA LEU A 307 7.58 -3.73 18.70
C LEU A 307 7.42 -3.35 20.17
N LYS A 308 7.43 -4.34 21.04
CA LYS A 308 7.27 -4.16 22.49
C LYS A 308 8.62 -4.04 23.18
#